data_AF-A0A529NUU6-F1
#
_entry.id   AF-A0A529NUU6-F1
#
_cell.length_a   1.000
_cell.length_b   1.000
_cell.length_c   1.000
_cell.angle_alpha   90.00
_cell.angle_beta   90.00
_cell.angle_gamma   90.00
#
_symmetry.space_group_name_H-M   'P 1'
#
loop_
_entity.id
_entity.type
_entity.pdbx_description
1 polymer ?
#
loop_
_entity_poly.entity_id
_entity_poly.type
_entity_poly.pdbx_seq_one_letter_code
_entity_poly.pdbx_strand_id
1 'polypeptide(L)'
;RIDPAGQYRATRAPLLRDAVSYTMSGKRAVRKNLSTSVSADRIGTLMHYHYPTTWNHILIDHAVTFRVLPISATETAVTTKWLVHKDAVEGVDYDLAELTHVWTETNDQDRRIVEENAFGILSPAYEPGPYSEQHEGGVIQFVEWYASFMGPRLAEGGQPTLRSVA
;
A
#
# COMPACT_ATOMS: atom_id res chain seq x y z
N ARG A 1 9.12 -12.21 -0.78
CA ARG A 1 8.69 -13.16 0.27
C ARG A 1 7.20 -13.00 0.48
N ILE A 2 6.46 -14.10 0.47
CA ILE A 2 5.03 -14.14 0.81
C ILE A 2 4.91 -15.04 2.04
N ASP A 3 4.07 -14.64 2.98
CA ASP A 3 3.68 -15.46 4.13
C ASP A 3 2.95 -16.74 3.67
N PRO A 4 3.16 -17.92 4.29
CA PRO A 4 2.44 -19.13 3.91
C PRO A 4 0.91 -19.02 4.01
N ALA A 5 0.38 -18.21 4.92
CA ALA A 5 -1.05 -17.93 5.01
C ALA A 5 -1.49 -16.74 4.14
N GLY A 6 -0.56 -16.16 3.36
CA GLY A 6 -0.81 -15.03 2.46
C GLY A 6 -1.03 -13.69 3.16
N GLN A 7 -0.88 -13.60 4.48
CA GLN A 7 -1.27 -12.40 5.23
C GLN A 7 -0.35 -11.20 4.99
N TYR A 8 0.92 -11.43 4.73
CA TYR A 8 1.85 -10.38 4.34
C TYR A 8 2.69 -10.78 3.13
N ARG A 9 3.12 -9.77 2.38
CA ARG A 9 4.11 -9.94 1.30
C ARG A 9 5.08 -8.77 1.29
N ALA A 10 6.35 -9.09 1.02
CA ALA A 10 7.43 -8.14 0.91
C ALA A 10 8.23 -8.41 -0.37
N THR A 11 8.37 -7.42 -1.23
CA THR A 11 9.14 -7.50 -2.47
C THR A 11 9.95 -6.24 -2.64
N ARG A 12 11.24 -6.39 -2.95
CA ARG A 12 12.08 -5.26 -3.37
C ARG A 12 12.07 -5.21 -4.89
N ALA A 13 11.56 -4.12 -5.45
CA ALA A 13 11.46 -3.92 -6.89
C ALA A 13 12.36 -2.76 -7.33
N PRO A 14 13.13 -2.92 -8.42
CA PRO A 14 13.86 -1.82 -9.01
C PRO A 14 12.88 -0.76 -9.53
N LEU A 15 13.33 0.50 -9.56
CA LEU A 15 12.61 1.56 -10.26
C LEU A 15 13.05 1.60 -11.73
N LEU A 16 12.18 2.11 -12.59
CA LEU A 16 12.45 2.19 -14.02
C LEU A 16 13.53 3.22 -14.33
N ARG A 17 14.35 2.92 -15.35
CA ARG A 17 15.39 3.82 -15.88
C ARG A 17 16.33 4.29 -14.76
N ASP A 18 16.53 5.60 -14.64
CA ASP A 18 17.40 6.25 -13.66
C ASP A 18 16.67 6.77 -12.42
N ALA A 19 15.41 6.38 -12.22
CA ALA A 19 14.69 6.75 -11.03
C ALA A 19 15.29 6.07 -9.79
N VAL A 20 15.42 6.85 -8.72
CA VAL A 20 15.90 6.41 -7.41
C VAL A 20 14.92 6.73 -6.29
N SER A 21 13.90 7.56 -6.57
CA SER A 21 12.83 7.88 -5.62
C SER A 21 11.49 8.17 -6.32
N TYR A 22 10.45 8.37 -5.53
CA TYR A 22 9.09 8.69 -5.97
C TYR A 22 8.86 10.20 -6.09
N THR A 23 9.58 10.80 -7.02
CA THR A 23 9.41 12.20 -7.42
C THR A 23 9.12 12.26 -8.92
N MET A 24 8.56 13.37 -9.39
CA MET A 24 8.33 13.57 -10.83
C MET A 24 9.63 13.54 -11.64
N SER A 25 10.75 13.95 -11.03
CA SER A 25 12.07 13.91 -11.66
C SER A 25 12.74 12.54 -11.60
N GLY A 26 12.21 11.61 -10.79
CA GLY A 26 12.85 10.35 -10.44
C GLY A 26 14.07 10.49 -9.51
N LYS A 27 14.49 11.72 -9.17
CA LYS A 27 15.59 11.97 -8.24
C LYS A 27 15.12 11.85 -6.79
N ARG A 28 16.07 11.85 -5.85
CA ARG A 28 15.79 11.79 -4.42
C ARG A 28 14.84 12.91 -3.98
N ALA A 29 13.81 12.57 -3.21
CA ALA A 29 12.96 13.55 -2.54
C ALA A 29 13.65 14.13 -1.29
N VAL A 30 14.47 13.32 -0.62
CA VAL A 30 15.23 13.71 0.57
C VAL A 30 16.72 13.51 0.35
N ARG A 31 17.52 14.54 0.66
CA ARG A 31 18.99 14.51 0.52
C ARG A 31 19.62 13.49 1.47
N LYS A 32 19.10 13.38 2.69
CA LYS A 32 19.51 12.37 3.69
C LYS A 32 18.93 10.99 3.36
N ASN A 33 19.66 9.92 3.70
CA ASN A 33 19.10 8.58 3.67
C ASN A 33 18.12 8.40 4.83
N LEU A 34 17.07 7.60 4.63
CA LEU A 34 16.12 7.25 5.69
C LEU A 34 16.81 6.50 6.85
N SER A 35 17.80 5.66 6.52
CA SER A 35 18.64 4.96 7.49
C SER A 35 20.12 5.26 7.26
N THR A 36 20.85 5.49 8.35
CA THR A 36 22.31 5.68 8.34
C THR A 36 23.08 4.36 8.12
N SER A 37 22.44 3.21 8.33
CA SER A 37 23.06 1.90 8.15
C SER A 37 22.99 1.36 6.71
N VAL A 38 22.26 2.03 5.83
CA VAL A 38 22.09 1.61 4.43
C VAL A 38 22.79 2.62 3.53
N SER A 39 23.87 2.16 2.88
CA SER A 39 24.70 2.98 1.98
C SER A 39 24.56 2.58 0.51
N ALA A 40 23.82 1.52 0.20
CA ALA A 40 23.59 1.07 -1.17
C ALA A 40 22.76 2.10 -1.94
N ASP A 41 23.20 2.40 -3.16
CA ASP A 41 22.47 3.27 -4.08
C ASP A 41 21.53 2.44 -4.97
N ARG A 42 20.48 3.07 -5.49
CA ARG A 42 19.51 2.47 -6.43
C ARG A 42 18.89 1.15 -5.96
N ILE A 43 18.62 1.02 -4.66
CA ILE A 43 18.01 -0.18 -4.05
C ILE A 43 16.54 -0.41 -4.40
N GLY A 44 15.97 0.47 -5.24
CA GLY A 44 14.56 0.49 -5.60
C GLY A 44 13.65 0.70 -4.38
N THR A 45 12.41 0.23 -4.51
CA THR A 45 11.42 0.28 -3.44
C THR A 45 11.28 -1.07 -2.77
N LEU A 46 11.25 -1.12 -1.44
CA LEU A 46 10.67 -2.25 -0.74
C LEU A 46 9.17 -2.01 -0.61
N MET A 47 8.40 -2.82 -1.32
CA MET A 47 6.96 -2.88 -1.21
C MET A 47 6.60 -3.91 -0.13
N HIS A 48 5.94 -3.47 0.92
CA HIS A 48 5.54 -4.32 2.04
C HIS A 48 4.05 -4.15 2.36
N TYR A 49 3.31 -5.24 2.29
CA TYR A 49 1.88 -5.31 2.55
C TYR A 49 1.64 -6.23 3.73
N HIS A 50 0.75 -5.83 4.63
CA HIS A 50 0.25 -6.68 5.70
C HIS A 50 -1.26 -6.47 5.84
N TYR A 51 -2.03 -7.49 5.48
CA TYR A 51 -3.48 -7.44 5.51
C TYR A 51 -4.02 -7.54 6.94
N PRO A 52 -5.12 -6.83 7.27
CA PRO A 52 -5.95 -6.03 6.36
C PRO A 52 -5.58 -4.54 6.24
N THR A 53 -4.54 -4.06 6.93
CA THR A 53 -4.50 -2.63 7.28
C THR A 53 -3.45 -1.80 6.57
N THR A 54 -2.41 -2.38 5.95
CA THR A 54 -1.30 -1.55 5.47
C THR A 54 -0.62 -2.07 4.21
N TRP A 55 -0.23 -1.12 3.35
CA TRP A 55 0.85 -1.27 2.39
C TRP A 55 1.86 -0.14 2.56
N ASN A 56 3.09 -0.36 2.11
CA ASN A 56 4.22 0.53 2.38
C ASN A 56 5.21 0.47 1.24
N HIS A 57 5.82 1.61 0.96
CA HIS A 57 6.95 1.73 0.05
C HIS A 57 8.12 2.34 0.79
N ILE A 58 9.23 1.59 0.91
CA ILE A 58 10.42 2.02 1.62
C ILE A 58 11.56 2.17 0.61
N LEU A 59 11.95 3.42 0.37
CA LEU A 59 13.02 3.79 -0.54
C LEU A 59 14.30 4.10 0.26
N ILE A 60 15.36 4.52 -0.44
CA ILE A 60 16.63 4.87 0.22
C ILE A 60 16.53 6.16 1.03
N ASP A 61 15.73 7.12 0.56
CA ASP A 61 15.68 8.49 1.08
C ASP A 61 14.48 8.75 1.99
N HIS A 62 13.34 8.12 1.73
CA HIS A 62 12.13 8.22 2.55
C HIS A 62 11.28 6.95 2.48
N ALA A 63 10.28 6.85 3.35
CA ALA A 63 9.25 5.83 3.27
C ALA A 63 7.85 6.46 3.16
N VAL A 64 6.96 5.78 2.45
CA VAL A 64 5.55 6.13 2.36
C VAL A 64 4.76 4.96 2.93
N THR A 65 4.01 5.24 4.00
CA THR A 65 3.22 4.24 4.71
C THR A 65 1.74 4.54 4.54
N PHE A 66 0.95 3.50 4.35
CA PHE A 66 -0.50 3.61 4.13
C PHE A 66 -1.22 2.81 5.19
N ARG A 67 -2.32 3.37 5.70
CA ARG A 67 -3.24 2.67 6.59
C ARG A 67 -4.64 2.71 6.01
N VAL A 68 -5.26 1.54 5.89
CA VAL A 68 -6.63 1.33 5.42
C VAL A 68 -7.50 0.99 6.62
N LEU A 69 -8.57 1.76 6.83
CA LEU A 69 -9.58 1.47 7.86
C LEU A 69 -10.98 1.56 7.26
N PRO A 70 -11.84 0.56 7.48
CA PRO A 70 -13.24 0.66 7.07
C PRO A 70 -13.96 1.73 7.90
N ILE A 71 -14.78 2.56 7.26
CA ILE A 71 -15.71 3.50 7.91
C ILE A 71 -17.12 2.92 7.88
N SER A 72 -17.56 2.46 6.71
CA SER A 72 -18.85 1.82 6.47
C SER A 72 -18.70 0.73 5.39
N ALA A 73 -19.80 0.12 4.96
CA ALA A 73 -19.77 -0.86 3.87
C ALA A 73 -19.29 -0.27 2.53
N THR A 74 -19.40 1.05 2.35
CA THR A 74 -19.08 1.76 1.10
C THR A 74 -18.05 2.87 1.28
N GLU A 75 -17.46 3.02 2.48
CA GLU A 75 -16.51 4.08 2.78
C GLU A 75 -15.28 3.51 3.48
N THR A 76 -14.10 3.94 3.03
CA THR A 76 -12.80 3.50 3.57
C THR A 76 -11.89 4.72 3.77
N ALA A 77 -11.31 4.83 4.97
CA ALA A 77 -10.26 5.81 5.24
C ALA A 77 -8.90 5.26 4.81
N VAL A 78 -8.24 5.96 3.89
CA VAL A 78 -6.82 5.74 3.58
C VAL A 78 -6.00 6.90 4.17
N THR A 79 -5.10 6.58 5.09
CA THR A 79 -4.15 7.55 5.67
C THR A 79 -2.75 7.29 5.14
N THR A 80 -2.18 8.27 4.44
CA THR A 80 -0.79 8.21 3.94
C THR A 80 0.12 9.06 4.83
N LYS A 81 1.30 8.52 5.17
CA LYS A 81 2.35 9.24 5.91
C LYS A 81 3.69 9.09 5.20
N TRP A 82 4.36 10.21 5.01
CA TRP A 82 5.74 10.29 4.54
C TRP A 82 6.67 10.34 5.74
N LEU A 83 7.61 9.41 5.79
CA LEU A 83 8.61 9.30 6.84
C LEU A 83 9.97 9.65 6.26
N VAL A 84 10.58 10.69 6.81
CA VAL A 84 11.94 11.14 6.47
C VAL A 84 12.88 10.87 7.64
N HIS A 85 14.18 11.04 7.42
CA HIS A 85 15.14 11.00 8.53
C HIS A 85 14.77 12.06 9.59
N LYS A 86 14.84 11.70 10.88
CA LYS A 86 14.46 12.59 11.99
C LYS A 86 15.18 13.95 12.02
N ASP A 87 16.40 13.97 11.45
CA ASP A 87 17.26 15.16 11.38
C ASP A 87 17.22 15.84 10.00
N ALA A 88 16.28 15.45 9.12
CA ALA A 88 16.04 16.13 7.86
C ALA A 88 15.18 17.39 8.09
N VAL A 89 15.61 18.51 7.52
CA VAL A 89 14.96 19.81 7.70
C VAL A 89 14.25 20.23 6.40
N GLU A 90 12.97 20.56 6.49
CA GLU A 90 12.21 21.10 5.35
C GLU A 90 12.85 22.38 4.80
N GLY A 91 12.85 22.54 3.47
CA GLY A 91 13.50 23.66 2.78
C GLY A 91 15.02 23.56 2.68
N VAL A 92 15.64 22.58 3.37
CA VAL A 92 17.08 22.31 3.31
C VAL A 92 17.36 20.93 2.75
N ASP A 93 16.79 19.89 3.37
CA ASP A 93 17.01 18.49 2.99
C ASP A 93 15.94 17.95 2.05
N TYR A 94 14.74 18.52 2.07
CA TYR A 94 13.63 18.17 1.19
C TYR A 94 12.71 19.38 0.97
N ASP A 95 12.02 19.38 -0.16
CA ASP A 95 10.88 20.24 -0.44
C ASP A 95 9.58 19.44 -0.19
N LEU A 96 8.64 20.00 0.57
CA LEU A 96 7.44 19.28 0.97
C LEU A 96 6.55 18.97 -0.24
N ALA A 97 6.39 19.92 -1.16
CA ALA A 97 5.55 19.73 -2.33
C ALA A 97 6.13 18.63 -3.24
N GLU A 98 7.44 18.64 -3.51
CA GLU A 98 8.09 17.59 -4.29
C GLU A 98 7.97 16.20 -3.60
N LEU A 99 8.18 16.14 -2.28
CA LEU A 99 8.11 14.89 -1.51
C LEU A 99 6.72 14.24 -1.57
N THR A 100 5.65 15.03 -1.52
CA THR A 100 4.28 14.49 -1.40
C THR A 100 3.56 14.40 -2.74
N HIS A 101 3.98 15.14 -3.77
CA HIS A 101 3.22 15.32 -5.01
C HIS A 101 2.79 14.01 -5.66
N VAL A 102 3.74 13.12 -6.00
CA VAL A 102 3.46 11.89 -6.75
C VAL A 102 2.36 11.06 -6.06
N TRP A 103 2.54 10.75 -4.78
CA TRP A 103 1.57 9.93 -4.04
C TRP A 103 0.27 10.67 -3.70
N THR A 104 0.28 11.99 -3.63
CA THR A 104 -0.95 12.78 -3.49
C THR A 104 -1.81 12.63 -4.74
N GLU A 105 -1.21 12.80 -5.92
CA GLU A 105 -1.90 12.64 -7.20
C GLU A 105 -2.33 11.20 -7.44
N THR A 106 -1.46 10.22 -7.16
CA THR A 106 -1.79 8.80 -7.31
C THR A 106 -2.94 8.39 -6.39
N ASN A 107 -2.95 8.82 -5.13
CA ASN A 107 -4.06 8.53 -4.22
C ASN A 107 -5.40 9.10 -4.71
N ASP A 108 -5.38 10.31 -5.29
CA ASP A 108 -6.59 10.94 -5.83
C ASP A 108 -7.11 10.18 -7.06
N GLN A 109 -6.21 9.72 -7.93
CA GLN A 109 -6.53 8.88 -9.08
C GLN A 109 -7.12 7.53 -8.63
N ASP A 110 -6.49 6.85 -7.68
CA ASP A 110 -6.97 5.59 -7.13
C ASP A 110 -8.35 5.75 -6.48
N ARG A 111 -8.57 6.84 -5.71
CA ARG A 111 -9.88 7.14 -5.11
C ARG A 111 -10.99 7.16 -6.16
N ARG A 112 -10.79 7.90 -7.25
CA ARG A 112 -11.80 8.02 -8.32
C ARG A 112 -12.10 6.68 -8.97
N ILE A 113 -11.07 5.88 -9.25
CA ILE A 113 -11.25 4.53 -9.83
C ILE A 113 -12.04 3.63 -8.88
N VAL A 114 -11.73 3.66 -7.58
CA VAL A 114 -12.43 2.86 -6.57
C VAL A 114 -13.88 3.31 -6.39
N GLU A 115 -14.15 4.61 -6.36
CA GLU A 115 -15.50 5.17 -6.24
C GLU A 115 -16.38 4.80 -7.45
N GLU A 116 -15.85 4.93 -8.67
CA GLU A 116 -16.57 4.53 -9.89
C GLU A 116 -16.80 3.02 -9.96
N ASN A 117 -15.82 2.21 -9.55
CA ASN A 117 -15.97 0.75 -9.48
C ASN A 117 -17.05 0.35 -8.46
N ALA A 118 -17.04 0.98 -7.27
CA ALA A 118 -18.06 0.75 -6.25
C ALA A 118 -19.46 1.14 -6.73
N PHE A 119 -19.59 2.26 -7.44
CA PHE A 119 -20.85 2.68 -8.06
C PHE A 119 -21.37 1.62 -9.04
N GLY A 120 -20.51 1.06 -9.91
CA GLY A 120 -20.88 0.00 -10.85
C GLY A 120 -21.35 -1.30 -10.15
N ILE A 121 -20.67 -1.70 -9.09
CA ILE A 121 -20.98 -2.92 -8.30
C ILE A 121 -22.36 -2.85 -7.63
N LEU A 122 -22.87 -1.65 -7.32
CA LEU A 122 -24.20 -1.47 -6.73
C LEU A 122 -25.35 -1.79 -7.69
N SER A 123 -25.08 -1.91 -8.99
CA SER A 123 -26.10 -2.29 -9.97
C SER A 123 -26.57 -3.74 -9.76
N PRO A 124 -27.88 -4.03 -9.77
CA PRO A 124 -28.39 -5.41 -9.73
C PRO A 124 -27.96 -6.26 -10.94
N ALA A 125 -27.46 -5.63 -12.01
CA ALA A 125 -26.97 -6.32 -13.20
C ALA A 125 -25.47 -6.67 -13.11
N TYR A 126 -24.78 -6.27 -12.03
CA TYR A 126 -23.38 -6.64 -11.84
C TYR A 126 -23.23 -8.15 -11.64
N GLU A 127 -22.30 -8.74 -12.40
CA GLU A 127 -21.84 -10.11 -12.20
C GLU A 127 -20.31 -10.10 -12.09
N PRO A 128 -19.70 -10.85 -11.15
CA PRO A 128 -18.25 -10.93 -11.02
C PRO A 128 -17.58 -11.45 -12.31
N GLY A 129 -16.65 -10.67 -12.86
CA GLY A 129 -15.84 -11.07 -14.01
C GLY A 129 -14.61 -11.90 -13.63
N PRO A 130 -13.98 -12.59 -14.60
CA PRO A 130 -12.72 -13.27 -14.38
C PRO A 130 -11.57 -12.28 -14.19
N TYR A 131 -10.67 -12.56 -13.25
CA TYR A 131 -9.40 -11.84 -13.12
C TYR A 131 -8.41 -12.26 -14.21
N SER A 132 -7.56 -11.32 -14.63
CA SER A 132 -6.38 -11.59 -15.45
C SER A 132 -5.30 -12.29 -14.63
N GLU A 133 -4.98 -13.54 -14.96
CA GLU A 133 -3.88 -14.27 -14.30
C GLU A 133 -2.51 -13.59 -14.47
N GLN A 134 -2.33 -12.84 -15.56
CA GLN A 134 -1.07 -12.15 -15.87
C GLN A 134 -0.91 -10.84 -15.09
N HIS A 135 -1.99 -10.09 -14.90
CA HIS A 135 -1.93 -8.73 -14.36
C HIS A 135 -2.50 -8.60 -12.94
N GLU A 136 -3.39 -9.51 -12.53
CA GLU A 136 -4.18 -9.41 -11.30
C GLU A 136 -3.86 -10.50 -10.28
N GLY A 137 -2.72 -11.19 -10.41
CA GLY A 137 -2.28 -12.18 -9.41
C GLY A 137 -2.22 -11.63 -7.99
N GLY A 138 -1.93 -10.33 -7.82
CA GLY A 138 -1.98 -9.65 -6.53
C GLY A 138 -3.39 -9.46 -5.95
N VAL A 139 -4.41 -9.33 -6.81
CA VAL A 139 -5.83 -9.23 -6.45
C VAL A 139 -6.38 -10.60 -6.09
N ILE A 140 -6.12 -11.60 -6.94
CA ILE A 140 -6.48 -13.01 -6.71
C ILE A 140 -5.99 -13.44 -5.33
N GLN A 141 -4.69 -13.21 -5.03
CA GLN A 141 -4.09 -13.56 -3.75
C GLN A 141 -4.74 -12.85 -2.54
N PHE A 142 -5.14 -11.58 -2.70
CA PHE A 142 -5.81 -10.84 -1.62
C PHE A 142 -7.21 -11.39 -1.34
N VAL A 143 -7.99 -11.68 -2.38
CA VAL A 143 -9.34 -12.25 -2.26
C VAL A 143 -9.28 -13.66 -1.66
N GLU A 144 -8.32 -14.49 -2.09
CA GLU A 144 -8.08 -15.81 -1.51
C GLU A 144 -7.73 -15.74 -0.01
N TRP A 145 -6.84 -14.81 0.37
CA TRP A 145 -6.53 -14.56 1.78
C TRP A 145 -7.78 -14.16 2.55
N TYR A 146 -8.57 -13.19 2.04
CA TYR A 146 -9.78 -12.72 2.71
C TYR A 146 -10.80 -13.85 2.92
N ALA A 147 -11.09 -14.62 1.87
CA ALA A 147 -12.03 -15.73 1.94
C ALA A 147 -11.55 -16.83 2.90
N SER A 148 -10.26 -17.19 2.84
CA SER A 148 -9.65 -18.19 3.73
C SER A 148 -9.58 -17.71 5.19
N PHE A 149 -9.40 -16.41 5.40
CA PHE A 149 -9.41 -15.79 6.72
C PHE A 149 -10.83 -15.72 7.31
N MET A 150 -11.82 -15.33 6.51
CA MET A 150 -13.20 -15.11 6.96
C MET A 150 -14.01 -16.40 7.04
N GLY A 151 -13.88 -17.32 6.09
CA GLY A 151 -14.71 -18.54 6.00
C GLY A 151 -14.82 -19.32 7.32
N PRO A 152 -13.70 -19.72 7.94
CA PRO A 152 -13.72 -20.42 9.23
C PRO A 152 -14.28 -19.60 10.39
N ARG A 153 -14.27 -18.26 10.30
CA ARG A 153 -14.79 -17.34 11.34
C ARG A 153 -16.29 -17.10 11.22
N LEU A 154 -16.86 -17.37 10.05
CA LEU A 154 -18.30 -17.33 9.79
C LEU A 154 -18.96 -18.70 10.00
N ALA A 155 -18.18 -19.77 10.09
CA ALA A 155 -18.69 -21.11 10.35
C ALA A 155 -19.26 -21.22 11.78
N GLU A 156 -20.49 -21.74 11.89
CA GLU A 156 -21.15 -21.98 13.18
C GLU A 156 -20.33 -22.95 14.05
N GLY A 157 -20.18 -22.64 15.34
CA GLY A 157 -19.51 -23.51 16.33
C GLY A 157 -18.04 -23.22 16.62
N GLY A 158 -17.40 -22.28 15.92
CA GLY A 158 -16.06 -21.80 16.25
C GLY A 158 -16.11 -20.71 17.33
N GLN A 159 -15.30 -20.83 18.40
CA GLN A 159 -15.08 -19.69 19.28
C GLN A 159 -14.37 -18.57 18.50
N PRO A 160 -14.90 -17.33 18.46
CA PRO A 160 -14.21 -16.23 17.81
C PRO A 160 -12.87 -16.01 18.53
N THR A 161 -11.77 -16.18 17.79
CA THR A 161 -10.40 -15.99 18.30
C THR A 161 -10.00 -14.52 18.42
N LEU A 162 -10.92 -13.60 18.11
CA LEU A 162 -10.70 -12.17 18.30
C LEU A 162 -10.77 -11.87 19.79
N ARG A 163 -9.68 -11.33 20.34
CA ARG A 163 -9.74 -10.68 21.65
C ARG A 163 -10.78 -9.56 21.54
N SER A 164 -11.81 -9.61 22.39
CA SER A 164 -12.65 -8.45 22.68
C SER A 164 -11.73 -7.29 23.04
N VAL A 165 -11.60 -6.32 22.15
CA VAL A 165 -10.96 -5.05 22.46
C VAL A 165 -12.12 -4.13 22.85
N ALA A 166 -12.31 -4.01 24.17
CA ALA A 166 -13.20 -3.02 24.76
C ALA A 166 -12.58 -1.62 24.67
#